data_AF-A0A357CP96-F1
#
_entry.id   AF-A0A357CP96-F1
#
_cell.length_a   1.000
_cell.length_b   1.000
_cell.length_c   1.000
_cell.angle_alpha   90.00
_cell.angle_beta   90.00
_cell.angle_gamma   90.00
#
_symmetry.space_group_name_H-M   'P 1'
#
loop_
_entity.id
_entity.type
_entity.pdbx_description
1 polymer ?
#
loop_
_entity_poly.entity_id
_entity_poly.type
_entity_poly.pdbx_seq_one_letter_code
_entity_poly.pdbx_strand_id
1 'polypeptide(L)' 'MRIVNNISAMNTHRVLSATDNALGKTLEKLSSGLRINRAADDAAGLAISEKMRA' A
#
# COMPACT_ATOMS: atom_id res chain seq x y z
N MET A 1 17.05 -29.93 -11.92
CA MET A 1 16.09 -28.80 -11.98
C MET A 1 14.69 -29.36 -12.05
N ARG A 2 13.80 -29.06 -11.09
CA ARG A 2 12.38 -29.43 -11.20
C ARG A 2 11.69 -28.46 -12.15
N ILE A 3 11.31 -28.94 -13.33
CA ILE A 3 10.66 -28.16 -14.40
C ILE A 3 9.27 -27.64 -13.99
N VAL A 4 8.64 -28.26 -13.00
CA VAL A 4 7.24 -28.02 -12.61
C VAL A 4 7.03 -26.67 -11.92
N ASN A 5 8.06 -26.10 -11.29
CA ASN A 5 7.89 -24.90 -10.46
C ASN A 5 8.98 -23.88 -10.74
N ASN A 6 8.59 -22.74 -11.33
CA ASN A 6 9.50 -21.64 -11.59
C ASN A 6 9.54 -20.71 -10.37
N ILE A 7 10.40 -21.05 -9.41
CA ILE A 7 10.56 -20.33 -8.14
C ILE A 7 10.96 -18.86 -8.37
N SER A 8 11.75 -18.57 -9.41
CA SER A 8 12.12 -17.20 -9.79
C SER A 8 10.90 -16.41 -10.23
N ALA A 9 10.09 -16.94 -11.15
CA ALA A 9 8.85 -16.30 -11.58
C ALA A 9 7.86 -16.10 -10.42
N MET A 10 7.72 -17.08 -9.53
CA MET A 10 6.89 -16.94 -8.32
C MET A 10 7.39 -15.84 -7.39
N ASN A 11 8.71 -15.73 -7.20
CA ASN A 11 9.27 -14.68 -6.37
C ASN A 11 9.03 -13.30 -6.99
N THR A 12 9.29 -13.16 -8.28
CA THR A 12 9.00 -11.93 -9.04
C THR A 12 7.52 -11.57 -8.95
N HIS A 13 6.60 -12.54 -9.05
CA HIS A 13 5.17 -12.29 -8.92
C HIS A 13 4.78 -11.79 -7.52
N ARG A 14 5.39 -12.33 -6.44
CA ARG A 14 5.16 -11.80 -5.08
C ARG A 14 5.66 -10.37 -4.93
N VAL A 15 6.85 -10.07 -5.45
CA VAL A 15 7.43 -8.72 -5.42
C VAL A 15 6.59 -7.75 -6.26
N LEU A 16 6.11 -8.18 -7.42
CA LEU A 16 5.22 -7.41 -8.28
C LEU A 16 3.91 -7.09 -7.55
N SER A 17 3.26 -8.08 -6.96
CA SER A 17 2.02 -7.88 -6.20
C SER A 17 2.21 -6.92 -5.01
N ALA A 18 3.35 -6.99 -4.31
CA ALA A 18 3.65 -6.03 -3.25
C ALA A 18 3.87 -4.60 -3.81
N THR A 19 4.54 -4.48 -4.95
CA THR A 19 4.77 -3.21 -5.65
C THR A 19 3.47 -2.59 -6.14
N ASP A 20 2.58 -3.37 -6.74
CA ASP A 20 1.27 -2.90 -7.21
C ASP A 20 0.41 -2.38 -6.04
N ASN A 21 0.42 -3.07 -4.91
CA ASN A 21 -0.27 -2.60 -3.70
C ASN A 21 0.33 -1.28 -3.17
N ALA A 22 1.65 -1.14 -3.18
CA ALA A 22 2.32 0.10 -2.76
C ALA A 22 2.03 1.25 -3.73
N LEU A 23 2.00 0.97 -5.04
CA LEU A 23 1.62 1.95 -6.07
C LEU A 23 0.17 2.39 -5.89
N GLY A 24 -0.76 1.47 -5.64
CA GLY A 24 -2.16 1.78 -5.37
C GLY A 24 -2.33 2.73 -4.18
N LYS A 25 -1.62 2.47 -3.06
CA LYS A 25 -1.61 3.37 -1.89
C LYS A 25 -1.00 4.75 -2.21
N THR A 26 0.02 4.79 -3.06
CA THR A 26 0.67 6.06 -3.45
C THR A 26 -0.27 6.89 -4.32
N LEU A 27 -0.96 6.26 -5.27
CA LEU A 27 -1.98 6.89 -6.10
C LEU A 27 -3.16 7.41 -5.26
N GLU A 28 -3.60 6.64 -4.26
CA GLU A 28 -4.65 7.07 -3.33
C GLU A 28 -4.25 8.35 -2.56
N LYS A 29 -3.01 8.42 -2.06
CA LYS A 29 -2.48 9.62 -1.37
C LYS A 29 -2.33 10.81 -2.31
N LEU A 30 -1.89 10.56 -3.54
CA LEU A 30 -1.79 11.61 -4.55
C LEU A 30 -3.17 12.17 -4.93
N SER A 31 -4.16 11.29 -5.12
CA SER A 31 -5.51 11.69 -5.50
C SER A 31 -6.26 12.40 -4.39
N SER A 32 -6.04 12.05 -3.12
CA SER A 32 -6.69 12.72 -1.99
C SER A 32 -5.97 14.00 -1.57
N GLY A 33 -4.67 14.12 -1.87
CA GLY A 33 -3.81 15.19 -1.35
C GLY A 33 -3.54 15.08 0.16
N LEU A 34 -3.99 13.99 0.81
CA LEU A 34 -3.84 13.76 2.24
C LEU A 34 -2.76 12.71 2.50
N ARG A 35 -1.94 12.97 3.53
CA ARG A 35 -0.87 12.06 3.93
C ARG A 35 -1.41 10.75 4.55
N ILE A 36 -2.54 10.83 5.23
CA ILE A 36 -3.22 9.73 5.93
C ILE A 36 -4.63 9.63 5.34
N ASN A 37 -4.91 8.55 4.61
CA ASN A 37 -6.21 8.32 3.98
C ASN A 37 -7.06 7.28 4.71
N ARG A 38 -6.42 6.35 5.42
CA ARG A 38 -7.10 5.27 6.14
C ARG A 38 -6.62 5.23 7.58
N ALA A 39 -7.52 4.87 8.50
CA ALA A 39 -7.16 4.60 9.90
C ALA A 39 -6.10 3.48 10.03
N ALA A 40 -6.02 2.60 9.03
CA ALA A 40 -5.00 1.56 8.96
C ALA A 40 -3.57 2.10 8.67
N ASP A 41 -3.43 3.29 8.09
CA ASP A 41 -2.12 3.90 7.84
C ASP A 41 -1.61 4.64 9.09
N ASP A 42 -2.50 5.34 9.82
CA ASP A 42 -2.21 6.00 11.10
C ASP A 42 -3.53 6.37 11.82
N ALA A 43 -4.02 5.50 12.69
CA ALA A 43 -5.28 5.71 13.40
C ALA A 43 -5.23 6.93 14.33
N ALA A 44 -4.09 7.17 14.99
CA ALA A 44 -3.91 8.29 15.91
C ALA A 44 -3.77 9.60 15.14
N GLY A 45 -2.97 9.63 14.07
CA GLY A 45 -2.81 10.78 13.20
C GLY A 45 -4.09 11.15 12.45
N LEU A 46 -4.91 10.17 12.05
CA LEU A 46 -6.23 10.42 11.47
C LEU A 46 -7.15 11.10 12.49
N ALA A 47 -7.30 10.53 13.69
CA ALA A 47 -8.15 11.09 14.74
C ALA A 47 -7.73 12.51 15.16
N ILE A 48 -6.43 12.80 15.21
CA ILE A 48 -5.91 14.16 15.45
C ILE A 48 -6.25 15.07 14.27
N SER A 49 -6.06 14.63 13.03
CA SER A 49 -6.37 15.44 11.85
C SER A 49 -7.85 15.79 11.74
N GLU A 50 -8.74 14.87 12.12
CA GLU A 50 -10.18 15.10 12.19
C GLU A 50 -10.52 16.07 13.33
N LYS A 51 -9.92 15.90 14.52
CA LYS A 51 -10.07 16.84 15.64
C LYS A 51 -9.58 18.25 15.31
N MET A 52 -8.53 18.40 14.50
CA MET A 52 -8.01 19.72 14.09
C MET A 52 -8.85 20.36 12.97
N ARG A 53 -9.70 19.60 12.29
CA ARG A 53 -10.61 20.07 11.24
C ARG A 53 -11.98 20.49 11.82
N ALA A 54 -12.36 19.93 12.96
CA ALA A 54 -13.55 20.30 13.74
C ALA A 54 -13.32 21.61 14.52
#